data_AF-A0A8J8SVM0-F1
#
_entry.id   AF-A0A8J8SVM0-F1
#
_cell.length_a   1.000
_cell.length_b   1.000
_cell.length_c   1.000
_cell.angle_alpha   90.00
_cell.angle_beta   90.00
_cell.angle_gamma   90.00
#
_symmetry.space_group_name_H-M   'P 1'
#
loop_
_entity.id
_entity.type
_entity.pdbx_description
1 polymer ?
#
loop_
_entity_poly.entity_id
_entity_poly.type
_entity_poly.pdbx_seq_one_letter_code
_entity_poly.pdbx_strand_id
1 'polypeptide(L)'
;MITFFTSGNWIHSEKVEPTNHPILFWYLAIIGFLLLWFRFLQCFVRYRVTGQKMHVQNGFKYSLAITTNVTSVLWTTFYPQSTTAKYVYIGSNIASCLASYCWDTYYDWGLLRSRDKGKWLLRPKIMYPSYFYYWGLVTNFFMRIAWTATFTKPYLPAFLQDPNTFILFLSVVEIIRRAQWSIIRLESENVNNFERYRNILQIPELDDDLPIQQIATGASKKA
;
A
#
# COMPACT_ATOMS: atom_id res chain seq x y z
N MET A 1 2.56 -7.88 -6.10
CA MET A 1 2.75 -7.91 -7.57
C MET A 1 4.23 -8.02 -7.92
N ILE A 2 5.09 -7.12 -7.42
CA ILE A 2 6.52 -7.11 -7.76
C ILE A 2 7.26 -8.40 -7.36
N THR A 3 6.95 -9.04 -6.23
CA THR A 3 7.65 -10.27 -5.79
C THR A 3 7.41 -11.48 -6.67
N PHE A 4 6.19 -11.62 -7.20
CA PHE A 4 5.89 -12.68 -8.16
C PHE A 4 6.69 -12.46 -9.44
N PHE A 5 6.67 -11.25 -10.01
CA PHE A 5 7.47 -10.80 -11.18
C PHE A 5 8.96 -10.54 -10.86
N THR A 6 9.33 -10.68 -9.59
CA THR A 6 10.63 -10.73 -8.93
C THR A 6 11.40 -12.01 -9.11
N SER A 7 10.66 -13.07 -8.81
CA SER A 7 11.19 -14.33 -8.33
C SER A 7 11.37 -15.36 -9.43
N GLY A 8 11.23 -14.98 -10.70
CA GLY A 8 11.30 -15.89 -11.83
C GLY A 8 10.26 -17.01 -11.81
N ASN A 9 9.31 -17.03 -10.87
CA ASN A 9 8.35 -18.14 -10.70
C ASN A 9 7.32 -18.28 -11.83
N TRP A 10 7.32 -17.37 -12.80
CA TRP A 10 6.59 -17.48 -14.06
C TRP A 10 7.43 -18.09 -15.19
N ILE A 11 8.75 -18.15 -15.06
CA ILE A 11 9.68 -18.68 -16.07
C ILE A 11 9.58 -20.21 -16.12
N HIS A 12 9.34 -20.87 -14.99
CA HIS A 12 9.12 -22.32 -14.91
C HIS A 12 7.67 -22.75 -15.20
N SER A 13 6.89 -21.90 -15.86
CA SER A 13 5.53 -22.16 -16.31
C SER A 13 5.56 -22.81 -17.69
N GLU A 14 5.68 -24.13 -17.80
CA GLU A 14 5.78 -24.79 -19.11
C GLU A 14 4.49 -24.69 -19.93
N LYS A 15 4.50 -23.73 -20.88
CA LYS A 15 4.04 -23.83 -22.29
C LYS A 15 4.42 -22.58 -23.11
N VAL A 16 5.54 -21.95 -22.77
CA VAL A 16 6.28 -21.04 -23.66
C VAL A 16 7.72 -21.52 -23.57
N GLU A 17 8.31 -21.89 -24.70
CA GLU A 17 9.66 -22.45 -24.71
C GLU A 17 10.64 -21.54 -23.94
N PRO A 18 11.51 -22.09 -23.06
CA PRO A 18 12.34 -21.32 -22.12
C PRO A 18 13.41 -20.41 -22.74
N THR A 19 13.47 -20.29 -24.06
CA THR A 19 14.57 -19.69 -24.83
C THR A 19 14.30 -18.29 -25.37
N ASN A 20 13.06 -17.76 -25.34
CA ASN A 20 12.72 -16.59 -26.17
C ASN A 20 12.66 -15.21 -25.47
N HIS A 21 12.57 -15.07 -24.14
CA HIS A 21 12.45 -13.73 -23.52
C HIS A 21 13.18 -13.51 -22.16
N PRO A 22 14.50 -13.78 -22.04
CA PRO A 22 15.28 -13.38 -20.86
C PRO A 22 15.21 -11.86 -20.61
N ILE A 23 15.03 -11.09 -21.69
CA ILE A 23 14.88 -9.64 -21.68
C ILE A 23 13.65 -9.18 -20.87
N LEU A 24 12.53 -9.92 -20.92
CA LEU A 24 11.29 -9.55 -20.22
C LEU A 24 11.47 -9.60 -18.69
N PHE A 25 12.18 -10.60 -18.17
CA PHE A 25 12.51 -10.70 -16.75
C PHE A 25 13.26 -9.45 -16.27
N TRP A 26 14.30 -9.06 -17.00
CA TRP A 26 15.09 -7.88 -16.65
C TRP A 26 14.30 -6.58 -16.78
N TYR A 27 13.44 -6.43 -17.79
CA TYR A 27 12.53 -5.28 -17.87
C TYR A 27 11.63 -5.18 -16.65
N LEU A 28 10.98 -6.28 -16.24
CA LEU A 28 10.08 -6.28 -15.08
C LEU A 28 10.84 -6.00 -13.77
N ALA A 29 12.04 -6.57 -13.60
CA ALA A 29 12.88 -6.30 -12.45
C ALA A 29 13.31 -4.82 -12.39
N ILE A 30 13.78 -4.26 -13.51
CA ILE A 30 14.20 -2.86 -13.62
C ILE A 30 13.02 -1.92 -13.38
N ILE A 31 11.88 -2.14 -14.03
CA ILE A 31 10.69 -1.33 -13.85
C ILE A 31 10.24 -1.38 -12.39
N GLY A 32 10.18 -2.58 -11.79
CA GLY A 32 9.84 -2.76 -10.38
C GLY A 32 10.79 -2.00 -9.44
N PHE A 33 12.10 -2.07 -9.69
CA PHE A 33 13.10 -1.32 -8.95
C PHE A 33 12.93 0.20 -9.10
N LEU A 34 12.83 0.70 -10.33
CA LEU A 34 12.73 2.14 -10.61
C LEU A 34 11.49 2.77 -9.98
N LEU A 35 10.34 2.10 -10.04
CA LEU A 35 9.11 2.57 -9.41
C LEU A 35 9.29 2.74 -7.89
N LEU A 36 9.97 1.80 -7.23
CA LEU A 36 10.27 1.88 -5.80
C LEU A 36 11.34 2.94 -5.49
N TRP A 37 12.36 3.05 -6.35
CA TRP A 37 13.43 4.04 -6.23
C TRP A 37 12.89 5.47 -6.32
N PHE A 38 12.00 5.77 -7.26
CA PHE A 38 11.39 7.09 -7.37
C PHE A 38 10.54 7.43 -6.14
N ARG A 39 9.80 6.46 -5.59
CA ARG A 39 9.04 6.66 -4.34
C ARG A 39 9.97 6.92 -3.14
N PHE A 40 11.09 6.21 -3.07
CA PHE A 40 12.11 6.42 -2.06
C PHE A 40 12.68 7.84 -2.14
N LEU A 41 13.14 8.27 -3.32
CA LEU A 41 13.67 9.62 -3.54
C LEU A 41 12.64 10.71 -3.23
N GLN A 42 11.38 10.50 -3.65
CA GLN A 42 10.28 11.42 -3.33
C GLN A 42 10.13 11.62 -1.82
N CYS A 43 10.34 10.57 -1.01
CA CYS A 43 10.29 10.68 0.44
C CYS A 43 11.41 11.59 1.00
N PHE A 44 12.62 11.53 0.45
CA PHE A 44 13.70 12.45 0.86
C PHE A 44 13.42 13.88 0.45
N VAL A 45 12.94 14.11 -0.77
CA VAL A 45 12.56 15.45 -1.23
C VAL A 45 11.48 16.03 -0.32
N ARG A 46 10.42 15.26 -0.02
CA ARG A 46 9.36 15.70 0.89
C ARG A 46 9.86 15.93 2.31
N TYR A 47 10.78 15.12 2.80
CA TYR A 47 11.40 15.34 4.11
C TYR A 47 12.19 16.64 4.16
N ARG A 48 13.01 16.92 3.13
CA ARG A 48 13.79 18.18 3.05
C ARG A 48 12.88 19.41 3.01
N VAL A 49 11.73 19.34 2.34
CA VAL A 49 10.79 20.46 2.22
C VAL A 49 9.94 20.67 3.48
N THR A 50 9.46 19.60 4.12
CA THR A 50 8.48 19.69 5.22
C THR A 50 9.07 19.50 6.61
N GLY A 51 10.26 18.91 6.73
CA GLY A 51 10.85 18.50 8.00
C GLY A 51 10.13 17.34 8.71
N GLN A 52 9.07 16.77 8.14
CA GLN A 52 8.23 15.78 8.84
C GLN A 52 8.85 14.39 8.83
N LYS A 53 9.11 13.84 10.03
CA LYS A 53 9.69 12.49 10.24
C LYS A 53 8.88 11.36 9.58
N MET A 54 7.58 11.56 9.36
CA MET A 54 6.72 10.62 8.63
C MET A 54 7.29 10.27 7.24
N HIS A 55 7.90 11.23 6.55
CA HIS A 55 8.48 10.96 5.23
C HIS A 55 9.72 10.07 5.30
N VAL A 56 10.54 10.20 6.36
CA VAL A 56 11.70 9.31 6.58
C VAL A 56 11.22 7.89 6.84
N GLN A 57 10.19 7.72 7.67
CA GLN A 57 9.59 6.41 7.96
C GLN A 57 8.99 5.78 6.69
N ASN A 58 8.35 6.59 5.84
CA ASN A 58 7.87 6.13 4.53
C ASN A 58 9.03 5.71 3.61
N GLY A 59 10.13 6.47 3.63
CA GLY A 59 11.36 6.15 2.90
C GLY A 59 11.94 4.81 3.35
N PHE A 60 12.00 4.56 4.65
CA PHE A 60 12.46 3.27 5.20
C PHE A 60 11.58 2.10 4.75
N LYS A 61 10.25 2.28 4.69
CA LYS A 61 9.34 1.28 4.12
C LYS A 61 9.70 0.96 2.66
N TYR A 62 9.96 1.97 1.84
CA TYR A 62 10.34 1.77 0.44
C TYR A 62 11.75 1.16 0.29
N SER A 63 12.70 1.47 1.17
CA SER A 63 14.01 0.82 1.13
C SER A 63 13.92 -0.68 1.41
N LEU A 64 13.06 -1.11 2.36
CA LEU A 64 12.80 -2.53 2.59
C LEU A 64 12.20 -3.23 1.36
N ALA A 65 11.31 -2.55 0.63
CA ALA A 65 10.75 -3.07 -0.62
C ALA A 65 11.81 -3.19 -1.72
N ILE A 66 12.72 -2.22 -1.82
CA ILE A 66 13.88 -2.29 -2.74
C ILE A 66 14.78 -3.47 -2.37
N THR A 67 15.12 -3.64 -1.09
CA THR A 67 15.91 -4.79 -0.62
C THR A 67 15.24 -6.12 -0.97
N THR A 68 13.92 -6.21 -0.83
CA THR A 68 13.16 -7.42 -1.22
C THR A 68 13.26 -7.69 -2.72
N ASN A 69 13.19 -6.64 -3.54
CA ASN A 69 13.33 -6.76 -5.00
C ASN A 69 14.73 -7.26 -5.39
N VAL A 70 15.78 -6.65 -4.83
CA VAL A 70 17.18 -7.01 -5.09
C VAL A 70 17.48 -8.44 -4.64
N THR A 71 17.10 -8.79 -3.41
CA THR A 71 17.34 -10.14 -2.86
C THR A 71 16.54 -11.22 -3.59
N SER A 72 15.37 -10.89 -4.14
CA SER A 72 14.63 -11.78 -5.04
C SER A 72 15.48 -12.15 -6.25
N VAL A 73 16.01 -11.15 -6.97
CA VAL A 73 16.83 -11.36 -8.17
C VAL A 73 18.13 -12.09 -7.82
N LEU A 74 18.77 -11.74 -6.70
CA LEU A 74 19.97 -12.43 -6.22
C LEU A 74 19.73 -13.92 -6.00
N TRP A 75 18.64 -14.27 -5.30
CA TRP A 75 18.30 -15.67 -5.08
C TRP A 75 17.93 -16.37 -6.40
N THR A 76 17.06 -15.79 -7.22
CA THR A 76 16.48 -16.55 -8.34
C THR A 76 17.38 -16.62 -9.57
N THR A 77 18.29 -15.67 -9.75
CA THR A 77 19.12 -15.56 -10.95
C THR A 77 20.59 -15.90 -10.68
N PHE A 78 21.15 -15.38 -9.58
CA PHE A 78 22.60 -15.50 -9.33
C PHE A 78 22.95 -16.64 -8.38
N TYR A 79 22.08 -16.93 -7.40
CA TYR A 79 22.34 -17.93 -6.36
C TYR A 79 21.15 -18.87 -6.10
N PRO A 80 20.59 -19.54 -7.14
CA PRO A 80 19.38 -20.35 -7.01
C PRO A 80 19.50 -21.52 -6.02
N GLN A 81 20.70 -22.09 -5.88
CA GLN A 81 20.98 -23.20 -4.96
C GLN A 81 21.40 -22.74 -3.56
N SER A 82 21.55 -21.43 -3.33
CA SER A 82 21.98 -20.90 -2.03
C SER A 82 20.83 -20.81 -1.05
N THR A 83 20.87 -21.67 -0.03
CA THR A 83 19.95 -21.62 1.11
C THR A 83 20.03 -20.29 1.85
N THR A 84 21.22 -19.71 1.97
CA THR A 84 21.42 -18.39 2.59
C THR A 84 20.72 -17.29 1.79
N ALA A 85 20.88 -17.25 0.47
CA ALA A 85 20.21 -16.26 -0.39
C ALA A 85 18.68 -16.37 -0.29
N LYS A 86 18.16 -17.60 -0.25
CA LYS A 86 16.73 -17.88 -0.04
C LYS A 86 16.21 -17.31 1.29
N TYR A 87 16.91 -17.58 2.40
CA TYR A 87 16.48 -17.08 3.72
C TYR A 87 16.61 -15.56 3.85
N VAL A 88 17.65 -14.96 3.25
CA VAL A 88 17.78 -13.49 3.18
C VAL A 88 16.61 -12.88 2.42
N TYR A 89 16.23 -13.46 1.28
CA TYR A 89 15.07 -13.02 0.53
C TYR A 89 13.77 -13.14 1.35
N ILE A 90 13.52 -14.30 1.97
CA ILE A 90 12.34 -14.50 2.83
C ILE A 90 12.30 -13.49 3.98
N GLY A 91 13.42 -13.29 4.68
CA GLY A 91 13.52 -12.34 5.79
C GLY A 91 13.27 -10.90 5.34
N SER A 92 13.83 -10.49 4.21
CA SER A 92 13.59 -9.15 3.63
C SER A 92 12.12 -8.94 3.26
N ASN A 93 11.47 -9.98 2.73
CA ASN A 93 10.06 -9.96 2.35
C ASN A 93 9.15 -9.82 3.57
N ILE A 94 9.42 -10.58 4.64
CA ILE A 94 8.70 -10.47 5.92
C ILE A 94 8.85 -9.06 6.50
N ALA A 95 10.07 -8.52 6.53
CA ALA A 95 10.32 -7.18 7.04
C ALA A 95 9.57 -6.10 6.22
N SER A 96 9.63 -6.18 4.89
CA SER A 96 8.91 -5.26 3.99
C SER A 96 7.39 -5.36 4.17
N CYS A 97 6.87 -6.58 4.33
CA CYS A 97 5.45 -6.83 4.57
C CYS A 97 4.99 -6.23 5.90
N LEU A 98 5.71 -6.48 6.99
CA LEU A 98 5.39 -5.94 8.31
C LEU A 98 5.45 -4.41 8.32
N ALA A 99 6.53 -3.82 7.80
CA ALA A 99 6.68 -2.36 7.74
C ALA A 99 5.52 -1.70 6.98
N SER A 100 5.11 -2.31 5.87
CA SER A 100 4.02 -1.77 5.07
C SER A 100 2.63 -2.05 5.65
N TYR A 101 2.43 -3.19 6.32
CA TYR A 101 1.20 -3.47 7.06
C TYR A 101 1.00 -2.45 8.19
N CYS A 102 2.03 -2.25 9.01
CA CYS A 102 2.02 -1.23 10.07
C CYS A 102 1.76 0.17 9.49
N TRP A 103 2.30 0.46 8.31
CA TRP A 103 2.04 1.72 7.62
C TRP A 103 0.56 1.89 7.26
N ASP A 104 0.00 0.89 6.57
CA ASP A 104 -1.39 0.89 6.12
C ASP A 104 -2.34 1.10 7.33
N THR A 105 -2.10 0.38 8.43
CA THR A 105 -2.99 0.41 9.61
C THR A 105 -2.83 1.67 10.45
N TYR A 106 -1.60 2.11 10.71
CA TYR A 106 -1.34 3.20 11.66
C TYR A 106 -1.34 4.58 11.01
N TYR A 107 -0.68 4.73 9.86
CA TYR A 107 -0.52 6.03 9.20
C TYR A 107 -1.67 6.32 8.23
N ASP A 108 -1.97 5.38 7.31
CA ASP A 108 -2.96 5.65 6.27
C ASP A 108 -4.39 5.57 6.85
N TRP A 109 -4.69 4.53 7.63
CA TRP A 109 -6.02 4.36 8.23
C TRP A 109 -6.18 5.06 9.58
N GLY A 110 -5.08 5.47 10.22
CA GLY A 110 -5.13 6.14 11.51
C GLY A 110 -5.71 5.27 12.64
N LEU A 111 -5.63 3.95 12.52
CA LEU A 111 -6.10 3.01 13.53
C LEU A 111 -5.03 2.83 14.62
N LEU A 112 -5.34 2.03 15.64
CA LEU A 112 -4.52 1.74 16.82
C LEU A 112 -4.35 2.94 17.78
N ARG A 113 -5.32 3.86 17.82
CA ARG A 113 -5.23 5.12 18.60
C ARG A 113 -6.13 5.18 19.84
N SER A 114 -7.28 4.50 19.83
CA SER A 114 -8.24 4.48 20.95
C SER A 114 -8.12 3.21 21.79
N ARG A 115 -8.34 3.36 23.09
CA ARG A 115 -8.46 2.28 24.09
C ARG A 115 -9.89 2.15 24.65
N ASP A 116 -10.86 2.81 24.03
CA ASP A 116 -12.24 2.84 24.54
C ASP A 116 -12.94 1.48 24.35
N LYS A 117 -13.79 1.09 25.30
CA LYS A 117 -14.59 -0.15 25.20
C LYS A 117 -15.49 -0.07 23.95
N GLY A 118 -15.40 -1.06 23.06
CA GLY A 118 -16.14 -1.10 21.78
C GLY A 118 -15.45 -0.40 20.59
N LYS A 119 -14.35 0.33 20.83
CA LYS A 119 -13.48 0.94 19.80
C LYS A 119 -11.99 0.66 20.05
N TRP A 120 -11.69 -0.42 20.76
CA TRP A 120 -10.32 -0.82 21.08
C TRP A 120 -9.54 -1.02 19.77
N LEU A 121 -8.38 -0.35 19.64
CA LEU A 121 -7.56 -0.32 18.42
C LEU A 121 -8.14 0.46 17.23
N LEU A 122 -9.28 1.14 17.37
CA LEU A 122 -9.81 2.04 16.34
C LEU A 122 -9.38 3.48 16.63
N ARG A 123 -9.96 4.44 15.93
CA ARG A 123 -9.86 5.87 16.22
C ARG A 123 -11.18 6.39 16.80
N PRO A 124 -11.20 7.55 17.48
CA PRO A 124 -12.40 8.04 18.17
C PRO A 124 -13.57 8.34 17.21
N LYS A 125 -13.28 9.01 16.08
CA LYS A 125 -14.24 9.36 15.03
C LYS A 125 -14.14 8.34 13.88
N ILE A 126 -15.23 7.60 13.65
CA ILE A 126 -15.37 6.62 12.56
C ILE A 126 -16.69 6.85 11.84
N MET A 127 -16.68 6.73 10.51
CA MET A 127 -17.89 6.90 9.68
C MET A 127 -18.60 5.57 9.41
N TYR A 128 -17.84 4.49 9.25
CA TYR A 128 -18.38 3.15 9.01
C TYR A 128 -18.57 2.38 10.33
N PRO A 129 -19.34 1.28 10.32
CA PRO A 129 -19.46 0.42 11.49
C PRO A 129 -18.11 -0.16 11.93
N SER A 130 -17.89 -0.34 13.24
CA SER A 130 -16.61 -0.85 13.79
C SER A 130 -16.17 -2.18 13.17
N TYR A 131 -17.11 -3.09 12.87
CA TYR A 131 -16.81 -4.39 12.27
C TYR A 131 -16.10 -4.27 10.92
N PHE A 132 -16.36 -3.22 10.14
CA PHE A 132 -15.74 -3.01 8.84
C PHE A 132 -14.23 -2.74 8.97
N TYR A 133 -13.82 -1.99 10.00
CA TYR A 133 -12.41 -1.72 10.26
C TYR A 133 -11.66 -2.96 10.77
N TYR A 134 -12.29 -3.76 11.64
CA TYR A 134 -11.71 -5.02 12.10
C TYR A 134 -11.60 -6.04 10.95
N TRP A 135 -12.66 -6.16 10.13
CA TRP A 135 -12.62 -6.95 8.91
C TRP A 135 -11.48 -6.47 8.01
N GLY A 136 -11.36 -5.17 7.79
CA GLY A 136 -10.31 -4.60 6.96
C GLY A 136 -8.89 -4.85 7.48
N LEU A 137 -8.70 -4.83 8.80
CA LEU A 137 -7.43 -5.17 9.46
C LEU A 137 -7.03 -6.62 9.18
N VAL A 138 -7.98 -7.55 9.39
CA VAL A 138 -7.77 -8.99 9.20
C VAL A 138 -7.55 -9.32 7.72
N THR A 139 -8.40 -8.83 6.82
CA THR A 139 -8.26 -9.10 5.38
C THR A 139 -6.97 -8.50 4.82
N ASN A 140 -6.55 -7.31 5.25
CA ASN A 140 -5.29 -6.72 4.79
C ASN A 140 -4.08 -7.54 5.22
N PHE A 141 -4.11 -8.16 6.40
CA PHE A 141 -3.05 -9.06 6.85
C PHE A 141 -2.97 -10.31 5.95
N PHE A 142 -4.08 -11.02 5.75
CA PHE A 142 -4.11 -12.24 4.94
C PHE A 142 -3.84 -11.98 3.45
N MET A 143 -4.43 -10.95 2.86
CA MET A 143 -4.19 -10.57 1.45
C MET A 143 -2.74 -10.14 1.22
N ARG A 144 -2.05 -9.62 2.24
CA ARG A 144 -0.63 -9.29 2.15
C ARG A 144 0.25 -10.54 2.22
N ILE A 145 -0.13 -11.54 3.01
CA ILE A 145 0.51 -12.86 3.00
C ILE A 145 0.23 -13.61 1.69
N ALA A 146 -0.89 -13.37 1.02
CA ALA A 146 -1.14 -13.97 -0.30
C ALA A 146 -0.01 -13.66 -1.31
N TRP A 147 0.68 -12.52 -1.16
CA TRP A 147 1.85 -12.19 -1.97
C TRP A 147 3.11 -13.01 -1.66
N THR A 148 3.17 -13.68 -0.51
CA THR A 148 4.22 -14.64 -0.16
C THR A 148 3.83 -16.07 -0.54
N ALA A 149 2.60 -16.31 -0.99
CA ALA A 149 2.18 -17.62 -1.52
C ALA A 149 2.97 -18.05 -2.76
N THR A 150 3.76 -17.16 -3.35
CA THR A 150 4.78 -17.49 -4.36
C THR A 150 5.80 -18.51 -3.86
N PHE A 151 6.06 -18.57 -2.55
CA PHE A 151 6.95 -19.55 -1.92
C PHE A 151 6.31 -20.93 -1.76
N THR A 152 4.98 -21.00 -1.71
CA THR A 152 4.22 -22.21 -1.37
C THR A 152 3.47 -22.80 -2.55
N LYS A 153 3.79 -22.36 -3.79
CA LYS A 153 3.23 -22.89 -5.04
C LYS A 153 3.09 -24.42 -5.07
N PRO A 154 4.08 -25.23 -4.63
CA PRO A 154 3.97 -26.69 -4.66
C PRO A 154 2.85 -27.26 -3.79
N TYR A 155 2.38 -26.51 -2.79
CA TYR A 155 1.35 -26.94 -1.84
C TYR A 155 -0.05 -26.38 -2.17
N LEU A 156 -0.20 -25.66 -3.28
CA LEU A 156 -1.48 -25.09 -3.69
C LEU A 156 -2.34 -26.13 -4.42
N PRO A 157 -3.69 -25.99 -4.38
CA PRO A 157 -4.61 -26.79 -5.18
C PRO A 157 -4.23 -26.79 -6.67
N ALA A 158 -4.47 -27.89 -7.36
CA ALA A 158 -4.04 -28.10 -8.76
C ALA A 158 -4.43 -26.95 -9.71
N PHE A 159 -5.61 -26.34 -9.53
CA PHE A 159 -6.06 -25.21 -10.37
C PHE A 159 -5.27 -23.91 -10.15
N LEU A 160 -4.61 -23.73 -9.00
CA LEU A 160 -3.75 -22.58 -8.69
C LEU A 160 -2.27 -22.86 -8.98
N GLN A 161 -1.93 -24.07 -9.44
CA GLN A 161 -0.57 -24.39 -9.86
C GLN A 161 -0.28 -23.81 -11.26
N ASP A 162 -1.31 -23.63 -12.09
CA ASP A 162 -1.20 -22.91 -13.37
C ASP A 162 -0.77 -21.45 -13.12
N PRO A 163 0.39 -21.02 -13.65
CA PRO A 163 0.93 -19.70 -13.34
C PRO A 163 0.08 -18.54 -13.85
N ASN A 164 -0.62 -18.70 -14.97
CA ASN A 164 -1.51 -17.65 -15.49
C ASN A 164 -2.73 -17.46 -14.58
N THR A 165 -3.37 -18.56 -14.20
CA THR A 165 -4.50 -18.57 -13.25
C THR A 165 -4.07 -18.02 -11.89
N PHE A 166 -2.87 -18.36 -11.43
CA PHE A 166 -2.32 -17.86 -10.18
C PHE A 166 -2.07 -16.35 -10.22
N ILE A 167 -1.49 -15.82 -11.31
CA ILE A 167 -1.28 -14.38 -11.50
C ILE A 167 -2.62 -13.65 -11.53
N LEU A 168 -3.59 -14.17 -12.28
CA LEU A 168 -4.93 -13.58 -12.37
C LEU A 168 -5.58 -13.51 -10.98
N PHE A 169 -5.54 -14.61 -10.24
CA PHE A 169 -6.07 -14.68 -8.87
C PHE A 169 -5.42 -13.64 -7.96
N LEU A 170 -4.08 -13.59 -7.91
CA LEU A 170 -3.36 -12.61 -7.10
C LEU A 170 -3.64 -11.16 -7.54
N SER A 171 -3.86 -10.93 -8.82
CA SER A 171 -4.20 -9.60 -9.36
C SER A 171 -5.59 -9.15 -8.90
N VAL A 172 -6.59 -10.04 -8.94
CA VAL A 172 -7.94 -9.75 -8.43
C VAL A 172 -7.90 -9.47 -6.93
N VAL A 173 -7.18 -10.28 -6.16
CA VAL A 173 -6.99 -10.07 -4.71
C VAL A 173 -6.37 -8.70 -4.43
N GLU A 174 -5.37 -8.28 -5.20
CA GLU A 174 -4.76 -6.96 -5.03
C GLU A 174 -5.70 -5.81 -5.35
N ILE A 175 -6.51 -5.94 -6.40
CA ILE A 175 -7.49 -4.91 -6.77
C ILE A 175 -8.48 -4.70 -5.62
N ILE A 176 -9.04 -5.78 -5.07
CA ILE A 176 -9.96 -5.73 -3.92
C ILE A 176 -9.26 -5.09 -2.72
N ARG A 177 -8.04 -5.52 -2.40
CA ARG A 177 -7.25 -4.97 -1.29
C ARG A 177 -7.01 -3.47 -1.44
N ARG A 178 -6.71 -3.01 -2.66
CA ARG A 178 -6.49 -1.58 -2.98
C ARG A 178 -7.79 -0.78 -2.88
N ALA A 179 -8.90 -1.32 -3.36
CA ALA A 179 -10.21 -0.68 -3.22
C ALA A 179 -10.56 -0.49 -1.73
N GLN A 180 -10.41 -1.54 -0.93
CA GLN A 180 -10.60 -1.49 0.53
C GLN A 180 -9.68 -0.44 1.18
N TRP A 181 -8.38 -0.47 0.87
CA TRP A 181 -7.41 0.47 1.41
C TRP A 181 -7.76 1.93 1.06
N SER A 182 -8.19 2.19 -0.18
CA SER A 182 -8.56 3.52 -0.65
C SER A 182 -9.80 4.06 0.08
N ILE A 183 -10.82 3.23 0.31
CA ILE A 183 -12.03 3.63 1.04
C ILE A 183 -11.68 4.07 2.47
N ILE A 184 -10.95 3.23 3.20
CA ILE A 184 -10.59 3.52 4.60
C ILE A 184 -9.62 4.71 4.70
N ARG A 185 -8.69 4.82 3.76
CA ARG A 185 -7.76 5.96 3.68
C ARG A 185 -8.49 7.27 3.40
N LEU A 186 -9.37 7.29 2.39
CA LEU A 186 -10.13 8.47 2.03
C LEU A 186 -10.95 8.96 3.22
N GLU A 187 -11.58 8.05 3.95
CA GLU A 187 -12.36 8.39 5.12
C GLU A 187 -11.47 8.83 6.31
N SER A 188 -10.30 8.22 6.50
CA SER A 188 -9.29 8.68 7.46
C SER A 188 -8.81 10.10 7.13
N GLU A 189 -8.52 10.39 5.86
CA GLU A 189 -8.16 11.73 5.40
C GLU A 189 -9.32 12.69 5.62
N ASN A 190 -10.55 12.34 5.24
CA ASN A 190 -11.75 13.13 5.48
C ASN A 190 -11.90 13.52 6.97
N VAL A 191 -11.83 12.53 7.87
CA VAL A 191 -11.95 12.76 9.32
C VAL A 191 -10.82 13.63 9.88
N ASN A 192 -9.58 13.49 9.37
CA ASN A 192 -8.43 14.27 9.85
C ASN A 192 -8.30 15.65 9.16
N ASN A 193 -8.97 15.87 8.03
CA ASN A 193 -8.76 17.03 7.15
C ASN A 193 -9.97 17.98 7.09
N PHE A 194 -11.12 17.61 7.67
CA PHE A 194 -12.31 18.49 7.77
C PHE A 194 -12.02 19.86 8.42
N GLU A 195 -10.96 19.95 9.24
CA GLU A 195 -10.56 21.19 9.95
C GLU A 195 -9.36 21.93 9.31
N ARG A 196 -8.66 21.34 8.32
CA ARG A 196 -7.42 21.92 7.76
C ARG A 196 -7.59 22.76 6.50
N TYR A 197 -8.73 22.65 5.81
CA TYR A 197 -9.05 23.46 4.63
C TYR A 197 -10.14 24.51 4.88
N ARG A 198 -10.72 24.56 6.09
CA ARG A 198 -11.80 25.49 6.42
C ARG A 198 -11.52 26.14 7.79
N ASN A 199 -11.20 27.43 7.78
CA ASN A 199 -11.09 28.26 9.00
C ASN A 199 -12.46 28.63 9.61
N ILE A 200 -13.55 28.03 9.12
CA ILE A 200 -14.92 28.34 9.54
C ILE A 200 -15.61 27.03 9.88
N LEU A 201 -15.98 26.90 11.15
CA LEU A 201 -16.64 25.73 11.73
C LEU A 201 -18.11 25.62 11.29
N GLN A 202 -18.71 26.72 10.87
CA GLN A 202 -20.10 26.82 10.42
C GLN A 202 -20.18 27.35 8.99
N ILE A 203 -21.13 26.81 8.22
CA ILE A 203 -21.56 27.40 6.95
C ILE A 203 -22.36 28.64 7.33
N PRO A 204 -21.98 29.85 6.89
CA PRO A 204 -22.82 31.02 7.10
C PRO A 204 -24.18 30.73 6.47
N GLU A 205 -25.26 31.01 7.19
CA GLU A 205 -26.60 30.96 6.60
C GLU A 205 -26.61 31.86 5.36
N LEU A 206 -27.14 31.34 4.26
CA LEU A 206 -27.41 32.16 3.09
C LEU A 206 -28.52 33.13 3.51
N ASP A 207 -28.16 34.39 3.67
CA ASP A 207 -29.13 35.47 3.82
C ASP A 207 -29.76 35.69 2.45
N ASP A 208 -30.85 34.97 2.18
CA ASP A 208 -31.59 35.00 0.91
C ASP A 208 -32.15 36.41 0.59
N ASP A 209 -32.12 37.33 1.57
CA ASP A 209 -32.57 38.71 1.44
C ASP A 209 -31.50 39.69 0.94
N LEU A 210 -30.25 39.25 0.72
CA LEU A 210 -29.18 40.15 0.23
C LEU A 210 -29.20 40.28 -1.31
N PRO A 211 -29.37 41.51 -1.86
CA PRO A 211 -29.32 41.70 -3.30
C PRO A 211 -27.94 41.32 -3.86
N ILE A 212 -27.94 40.55 -4.96
CA ILE A 212 -26.77 39.92 -5.62
C ILE A 212 -25.57 40.88 -5.80
N GLN A 213 -25.81 42.18 -5.93
CA GLN A 213 -24.78 43.22 -6.07
C GLN A 213 -23.89 43.40 -4.81
N GLN A 214 -24.37 43.11 -3.61
CA GLN A 214 -23.57 43.20 -2.37
C GLN A 214 -22.68 41.98 -2.14
N ILE A 215 -23.06 40.81 -2.67
CA ILE A 215 -22.27 39.56 -2.58
C ILE A 215 -20.99 39.67 -3.41
N ALA A 216 -21.05 40.34 -4.57
CA ALA A 216 -19.90 40.53 -5.46
C ALA A 216 -18.86 41.54 -4.92
N THR A 217 -19.22 42.39 -3.97
CA THR A 217 -18.37 43.50 -3.48
C THR A 217 -17.71 43.22 -2.12
N GLY A 218 -17.96 42.05 -1.50
CA GLY A 218 -17.23 41.63 -0.30
C GLY A 218 -17.41 42.53 0.93
N ALA A 219 -18.50 43.32 0.97
CA ALA A 219 -18.78 44.21 2.09
C ALA A 219 -19.38 43.41 3.25
N SER A 220 -18.51 42.87 4.10
CA SER A 220 -18.90 42.31 5.40
C SER A 220 -19.40 43.44 6.31
N LYS A 221 -20.70 43.45 6.63
CA LYS A 221 -21.25 44.26 7.72
C LYS A 221 -20.66 43.75 9.03
N LYS A 222 -19.75 44.51 9.63
CA LYS A 222 -19.47 44.42 11.07
C LYS A 222 -20.67 45.00 11.81
N ALA A 223 -21.38 44.16 12.55
CA ALA A 223 -22.18 44.53 13.71
C ALA A 223 -21.85 43.53 14.82
#